data_AF-A0A2V8HQE4-F1
#
_entry.id   AF-A0A2V8HQE4-F1
#
_cell.length_a   1.000
_cell.length_b   1.000
_cell.length_c   1.000
_cell.angle_alpha   90.00
_cell.angle_beta   90.00
_cell.angle_gamma   90.00
#
_symmetry.space_group_name_H-M   'P 1'
#
loop_
_entity.id
_entity.type
_entity.pdbx_description
1 polymer ?
#
loop_
_entity_poly.entity_id
_entity_poly.type
_entity_poly.pdbx_seq_one_letter_code
_entity_poly.pdbx_strand_id
1 'polypeptide(L)' 'MKAILLAGGKGTRLRPLTVHTPKPIVPIFNRPFLYYQIDLLKQVPEIDEAILSLNYQPRRIEEVFGEGEGLGLRLRYVV' A
#
# COMPACT_ATOMS: atom_id res chain seq x y z
N MET A 1 -13.07 2.51 -12.33
CA MET A 1 -11.95 1.78 -12.99
C MET A 1 -11.01 1.29 -11.92
N LYS A 2 -10.38 0.13 -12.12
CA LYS A 2 -9.51 -0.47 -11.10
C LYS A 2 -8.04 -0.19 -11.41
N ALA A 3 -7.27 0.11 -10.37
CA ALA A 3 -5.81 0.15 -10.43
C ALA A 3 -5.22 -1.08 -9.72
N ILE A 4 -4.05 -1.53 -10.18
CA ILE A 4 -3.26 -2.53 -9.47
C ILE A 4 -1.97 -1.90 -8.94
N LEU A 5 -1.69 -2.10 -7.66
CA LEU A 5 -0.43 -1.72 -7.01
C LEU A 5 0.34 -2.97 -6.62
N LEU A 6 1.52 -3.14 -7.19
CA LEU A 6 2.42 -4.26 -6.89
C LEU A 6 3.23 -3.94 -5.63
N ALA A 7 2.92 -4.64 -4.53
CA ALA A 7 3.41 -4.34 -3.19
C ALA A 7 4.00 -5.58 -2.46
N GLY A 8 4.33 -6.64 -3.19
CA GLY A 8 4.81 -7.92 -2.62
C GLY A 8 6.31 -8.04 -2.33
N GLY A 9 7.16 -7.12 -2.80
CA GLY A 9 8.62 -7.28 -2.71
C GLY A 9 9.19 -7.20 -1.27
N LYS A 10 10.20 -8.03 -0.97
CA LYS A 10 10.93 -8.03 0.33
C LYS A 10 11.71 -6.74 0.64
N GLY A 11 11.84 -5.82 -0.31
CA GLY A 11 12.50 -4.52 -0.11
C GLY A 11 13.95 -4.60 0.36
N THR A 12 14.71 -5.63 -0.05
CA THR A 12 16.03 -5.96 0.52
C THR A 12 17.08 -4.84 0.44
N ARG A 13 16.96 -3.94 -0.54
CA ARG A 13 17.85 -2.77 -0.71
C ARG A 13 17.66 -1.69 0.35
N LEU A 14 16.53 -1.69 1.06
CA LEU A 14 16.20 -0.71 2.11
C LEU A 14 16.47 -1.26 3.53
N ARG A 15 17.14 -2.41 3.65
CA ARG A 15 17.50 -2.93 4.97
C ARG A 15 18.45 -1.95 5.68
N PRO A 16 18.34 -1.78 7.02
CA PRO A 16 17.55 -2.61 7.94
C PRO A 16 16.05 -2.24 8.04
N LEU A 17 15.59 -1.17 7.40
CA LEU A 17 14.22 -0.66 7.53
C LEU A 17 13.16 -1.71 7.17
N THR A 18 13.47 -2.60 6.23
CA THR A 18 12.53 -3.59 5.69
C THR A 18 12.65 -5.00 6.28
N VAL A 19 13.44 -5.20 7.34
CA VAL A 19 13.62 -6.54 7.95
C VAL A 19 12.38 -6.99 8.71
N HIS A 20 11.70 -6.04 9.35
CA HIS A 20 10.49 -6.29 10.12
C HIS A 20 9.35 -5.38 9.68
N THR A 21 9.46 -4.67 8.55
CA THR A 21 8.43 -3.74 8.10
C THR A 21 8.35 -3.82 6.58
N PRO A 22 7.23 -4.23 5.98
CA PRO A 22 7.14 -4.29 4.53
C PRO A 22 7.24 -2.87 3.95
N LYS A 23 7.91 -2.73 2.80
CA LYS A 23 8.15 -1.42 2.14
C LYS A 23 6.89 -0.52 2.08
N PRO A 24 5.68 -1.03 1.74
CA PRO A 24 4.47 -0.20 1.68
C PRO A 24 4.16 0.60 2.94
N ILE A 25 4.55 0.10 4.12
CA ILE A 25 4.30 0.78 5.41
C ILE A 25 5.56 1.39 6.04
N VAL A 26 6.69 1.41 5.33
CA VAL A 26 7.86 2.17 5.79
C VAL A 26 7.49 3.67 5.78
N PRO A 27 7.71 4.40 6.89
CA PRO A 27 7.34 5.80 6.96
C PRO A 27 8.29 6.67 6.13
N ILE A 28 7.71 7.59 5.37
CA ILE A 28 8.39 8.72 4.75
C ILE A 28 7.73 9.96 5.35
N PHE A 29 8.50 10.81 6.05
CA PHE A 29 7.97 11.95 6.80
C PHE A 29 6.75 11.60 7.69
N ASN A 30 6.88 10.56 8.51
CA ASN A 30 5.84 10.04 9.42
C ASN A 30 4.57 9.51 8.75
N ARG A 31 4.58 9.30 7.43
CA ARG A 31 3.46 8.75 6.67
C ARG A 31 3.88 7.48 5.94
N PRO A 32 3.15 6.36 6.07
CA PRO A 32 3.42 5.15 5.30
C PRO A 32 3.55 5.41 3.80
N PHE A 33 4.58 4.86 3.16
CA PHE A 33 4.89 5.07 1.74
C PHE A 33 3.69 4.85 0.80
N LEU A 34 2.87 3.83 1.07
CA LEU A 34 1.72 3.49 0.23
C LEU A 34 0.65 4.58 0.18
N TYR A 35 0.51 5.43 1.21
CA TYR A 35 -0.41 6.55 1.15
C TYR A 35 -0.08 7.53 0.02
N TYR A 36 1.20 7.76 -0.27
CA TYR A 36 1.60 8.64 -1.37
C TYR A 36 1.16 8.08 -2.73
N GLN A 37 1.20 6.75 -2.88
CA GLN A 37 0.73 6.09 -4.10
C GLN A 37 -0.80 6.19 -4.23
N ILE A 38 -1.51 6.04 -3.10
CA ILE A 38 -2.97 6.18 -3.06
C ILE A 38 -3.40 7.61 -3.39
N ASP A 39 -2.69 8.63 -2.87
CA ASP A 39 -2.97 10.03 -3.20
C ASP A 39 -2.85 10.32 -4.70
N LEU A 40 -1.84 9.75 -5.35
CA LEU A 40 -1.67 9.88 -6.79
C LEU A 40 -2.83 9.20 -7.55
N LEU A 41 -3.28 8.02 -7.10
CA LEU A 41 -4.43 7.35 -7.72
C LEU A 41 -5.72 8.17 -7.58
N LYS A 42 -5.93 8.83 -6.44
CA LYS A 42 -7.10 9.68 -6.20
C LYS A 42 -7.19 10.90 -7.12
N GLN A 43 -6.07 11.29 -7.74
CA GLN A 43 -6.06 12.38 -8.73
C GLN A 43 -6.65 11.95 -10.07
N VAL A 44 -6.90 10.66 -10.28
CA VAL A 44 -7.53 10.11 -11.49
C VAL A 44 -9.01 9.85 -11.20
N PRO A 45 -9.94 10.69 -11.69
CA PRO A 45 -11.36 10.64 -11.33
C PRO A 45 -12.05 9.29 -11.61
N GLU A 46 -11.57 8.57 -12.62
CA GLU A 46 -12.15 7.31 -13.05
C GLU A 46 -11.73 6.12 -12.17
N ILE A 47 -10.74 6.28 -11.28
CA ILE A 47 -10.24 5.20 -10.43
C ILE A 47 -10.96 5.21 -9.07
N ASP A 48 -11.68 4.13 -8.78
CA ASP A 48 -12.50 3.99 -7.57
C ASP A 48 -12.13 2.78 -6.68
N GLU A 49 -11.23 1.91 -7.17
CA GLU A 49 -10.72 0.74 -6.46
C GLU A 49 -9.22 0.52 -6.76
N ALA A 50 -8.43 0.24 -5.73
CA ALA A 50 -7.04 -0.21 -5.86
C ALA A 50 -6.90 -1.64 -5.34
N ILE A 51 -6.31 -2.49 -6.17
CA ILE A 51 -5.98 -3.87 -5.87
C ILE A 51 -4.51 -3.91 -5.45
N LEU A 52 -4.25 -4.23 -4.19
CA LEU A 52 -2.92 -4.39 -3.62
C LEU A 52 -2.49 -5.86 -3.77
N SER A 53 -1.53 -6.11 -4.65
CA SER A 53 -0.88 -7.42 -4.79
C SER A 53 0.26 -7.54 -3.78
N LEU A 54 0.05 -8.32 -2.73
CA LEU A 54 0.92 -8.46 -1.56
C LEU A 54 1.64 -9.80 -1.56
N ASN A 55 2.69 -9.93 -0.75
CA ASN A 55 3.39 -11.21 -0.51
C ASN A 55 4.16 -11.17 0.82
N TYR A 56 5.09 -10.23 0.96
CA TYR A 56 5.88 -10.10 2.20
C TYR A 56 5.10 -9.36 3.29
N GLN A 57 4.75 -10.07 4.36
CA GLN A 57 4.01 -9.54 5.53
C GLN A 57 2.69 -8.82 5.20
N PRO A 58 1.76 -9.43 4.44
CA PRO A 58 0.55 -8.78 3.95
C PRO A 58 -0.35 -8.26 5.08
N ARG A 59 -0.49 -9.05 6.16
CA ARG A 59 -1.30 -8.68 7.33
C ARG A 59 -0.92 -7.33 7.94
N ARG A 60 0.37 -6.98 7.94
CA ARG A 60 0.82 -5.69 8.47
C ARG A 60 0.40 -4.50 7.62
N ILE A 61 0.20 -4.73 6.32
CA ILE A 61 -0.31 -3.72 5.39
C ILE A 61 -1.82 -3.60 5.60
N GLU A 62 -2.53 -4.73 5.68
CA GLU A 62 -3.97 -4.79 5.97
C GLU A 62 -4.32 -4.12 7.31
N GLU A 63 -3.54 -4.33 8.37
CA GLU A 63 -3.71 -3.68 9.68
C GLU A 63 -3.60 -2.15 9.63
N VAL A 64 -2.78 -1.60 8.73
CA VAL A 64 -2.57 -0.15 8.60
C VAL A 64 -3.64 0.50 7.73
N PHE A 65 -4.09 -0.19 6.68
CA PHE A 65 -4.95 0.40 5.65
C PHE A 65 -6.42 -0.06 5.71
N GLY A 66 -6.73 -1.13 6.45
CA GLY A 66 -8.09 -1.66 6.58
C GLY A 66 -8.76 -1.90 5.23
N GLU A 67 -10.06 -1.63 5.13
CA GLU A 67 -10.78 -1.70 3.83
C GLU A 67 -10.62 -0.43 2.98
N GLY A 68 -9.79 0.53 3.41
CA GLY A 68 -9.62 1.83 2.76
C GLY A 68 -10.56 2.93 3.27
N GLU A 69 -11.14 2.74 4.45
CA GLU A 69 -11.99 3.74 5.12
C GLU A 69 -11.23 5.07 5.29
N GLY A 70 -11.88 6.18 4.91
CA GLY A 70 -11.27 7.51 4.94
C GLY A 70 -10.25 7.80 3.84
N LEU A 71 -9.88 6.82 3.00
CA LEU A 71 -8.96 7.05 1.88
C LEU A 71 -9.65 7.67 0.67
N GLY A 72 -10.98 7.56 0.57
CA GLY A 72 -11.74 7.99 -0.61
C GLY A 72 -11.56 7.07 -1.82
N LEU A 73 -11.10 5.84 -1.58
CA LEU A 73 -10.85 4.82 -2.59
C LEU A 73 -10.96 3.43 -1.95
N ARG A 74 -11.63 2.48 -2.61
CA ARG A 74 -11.80 1.12 -2.06
C ARG A 74 -10.51 0.32 -2.19
N LEU A 75 -10.11 -0.39 -1.13
CA LEU A 75 -8.95 -1.28 -1.17
C LEU A 75 -9.38 -2.74 -1.25
N ARG A 76 -8.71 -3.48 -2.15
CA ARG A 76 -8.80 -4.95 -2.23
C ARG A 76 -7.41 -5.54 -2.11
N TYR A 77 -7.27 -6.61 -1.35
CA TYR A 77 -6.01 -7.30 -1.13
C TYR A 77 -5.99 -8.64 -1.88
N VAL A 78 -4.86 -8.94 -2.53
CA VAL A 78 -4.60 -10.23 -3.17
C VAL A 78 -3.20 -10.66 -2.77
N VAL A 79 -3.04 -11.90 -2.28
CA VAL A 79 -1.77 -12.49 -1.83
C VAL A 79 -1.28 -13.55 -2.81
#